data_AF-A0AAW0TCT8-F1
#
_entry.id   AF-A0AAW0TCT8-F1
#
_cell.length_a   1.000
_cell.length_b   1.000
_cell.length_c   1.000
_cell.angle_alpha   90.00
_cell.angle_beta   90.00
_cell.angle_gamma   90.00
#
_symmetry.space_group_name_H-M   'P 1'
#
loop_
_entity.id
_entity.type
_entity.pdbx_description
1 polymer ?
#
loop_
_entity_poly.entity_id
_entity_poly.type
_entity_poly.pdbx_seq_one_letter_code
_entity_poly.pdbx_strand_id
1 'polypeptide(L)'
;MPLMSASLTVQLDSGFARREITSDPFRCQVETRRGVLCQLYYQFSATQLPASKALCAVEEMRQHAFMAMAQVTEPDSVVYYTDGSADPDSGRTGAAAITRGAETELVAIQLALEHAQHRRERTVVLHTDSRTRLQALQQPYPSDNVGLVTAILDSLQSLAAQGRRQNSGPSLDTPSPPHQCPGQVCPGVVTRPGMLQGQEEEEEQEEEEEEEEEEDEEELEEEKEKEEEEELEEEEEEEEEEEEEEEDEELEEEKTEEEEEEEKEEEEDGKWKERKKKEIEDNK
;
A
#
# COMPACT_ATOMS: atom_id res chain seq x y z
N MET A 1 6.61 22.87 4.65
CA MET A 1 5.34 22.25 5.12
C MET A 1 5.66 21.42 6.36
N PRO A 2 4.86 21.44 7.45
CA PRO A 2 5.06 20.48 8.55
C PRO A 2 4.81 19.06 8.05
N LEU A 3 5.69 18.11 8.39
CA LEU A 3 5.37 16.70 8.22
C LEU A 3 4.23 16.36 9.18
N MET A 4 3.22 15.67 8.67
CA MET A 4 2.16 15.12 9.50
C MET A 4 2.15 13.63 9.25
N SER A 5 2.41 12.85 10.30
CA SER A 5 2.17 11.42 10.23
C SER A 5 0.68 11.23 10.44
N ALA A 6 0.02 10.76 9.40
CA ALA A 6 -1.38 10.47 9.49
C ALA A 6 -1.60 8.95 9.42
N SER A 7 -2.62 8.50 10.10
CA SER A 7 -2.94 7.08 10.23
C SER A 7 -4.40 6.90 9.86
N LEU A 8 -4.62 6.03 8.90
CA LEU A 8 -5.93 5.51 8.58
C LEU A 8 -6.08 4.18 9.31
N THR A 9 -6.82 4.19 10.42
CA THR A 9 -7.11 2.95 11.14
C THR A 9 -8.45 2.43 10.66
N VAL A 10 -8.44 1.29 9.97
CA VAL A 10 -9.65 0.64 9.48
C VAL A 10 -10.01 -0.45 10.48
N GLN A 11 -10.68 -0.04 11.56
CA GLN A 11 -11.15 -0.98 12.56
C GLN A 11 -12.53 -1.50 12.16
N LEU A 12 -12.58 -2.77 11.78
CA LEU A 12 -13.79 -3.43 11.31
C LEU A 12 -14.58 -4.03 12.47
N ASP A 13 -15.05 -3.17 13.37
CA ASP A 13 -15.80 -3.66 14.52
C ASP A 13 -17.29 -3.87 14.18
N SER A 14 -17.76 -5.09 14.42
CA SER A 14 -19.19 -5.44 14.34
C SER A 14 -19.93 -5.15 15.66
N GLY A 15 -19.20 -4.74 16.71
CA GLY A 15 -19.70 -4.60 18.07
C GLY A 15 -19.65 -3.17 18.63
N PHE A 16 -20.83 -2.56 18.77
CA PHE A 16 -21.22 -1.62 19.83
C PHE A 16 -20.12 -0.70 20.45
N ALA A 17 -19.91 0.44 19.79
CA ALA A 17 -19.46 1.74 20.32
C ALA A 17 -18.86 1.77 21.74
N ARG A 18 -17.53 1.63 21.85
CA ARG A 18 -16.78 2.27 22.95
C ARG A 18 -16.34 3.66 22.52
N ARG A 19 -17.06 4.66 23.05
CA ARG A 19 -16.65 6.08 23.02
C ARG A 19 -15.43 6.26 23.92
N GLU A 20 -14.33 6.73 23.35
CA GLU A 20 -13.68 8.01 23.68
C GLU A 20 -12.31 8.08 22.98
N ILE A 21 -12.21 8.79 21.84
CA ILE A 21 -11.04 9.60 21.49
C ILE A 21 -11.56 10.87 20.77
N THR A 22 -11.10 12.03 21.22
CA THR A 22 -11.51 13.35 20.77
C THR A 22 -10.88 13.72 19.42
N SER A 23 -11.61 13.48 18.33
CA SER A 23 -11.52 14.20 17.03
C SER A 23 -12.79 13.84 16.26
N ASP A 24 -13.41 14.80 15.56
CA ASP A 24 -14.71 14.62 14.90
C ASP A 24 -14.73 13.37 14.00
N PRO A 25 -15.52 12.33 14.31
CA PRO A 25 -15.60 11.16 13.45
C PRO A 25 -16.36 11.54 12.18
N PHE A 26 -15.70 11.46 11.03
CA PHE A 26 -16.38 11.57 9.74
C PHE A 26 -17.32 10.37 9.59
N ARG A 27 -18.62 10.65 9.54
CA ARG A 27 -19.67 9.65 9.39
C ARG A 27 -20.04 9.55 7.91
N CYS A 28 -19.40 8.65 7.17
CA CYS A 28 -19.86 8.34 5.82
C CYS A 28 -21.14 7.50 5.92
N GLN A 29 -22.25 8.02 5.38
CA GLN A 29 -23.50 7.27 5.26
C GLN A 29 -23.55 6.70 3.85
N VAL A 30 -23.29 5.40 3.72
CA VAL A 30 -23.49 4.70 2.44
C VAL A 30 -24.93 4.18 2.42
N GLU A 31 -25.75 4.71 1.53
CA GLU A 31 -27.14 4.28 1.34
C GLU A 31 -27.16 3.08 0.39
N THR A 32 -27.41 1.89 0.92
CA THR A 32 -27.50 0.68 0.08
C THR A 32 -28.84 0.61 -0.65
N ARG A 33 -28.87 0.05 -1.87
CA ARG A 33 -30.10 -0.11 -2.68
C ARG A 33 -31.24 -0.89 -1.99
N ARG A 34 -30.97 -1.55 -0.85
CA ARG A 34 -31.96 -2.32 -0.08
C ARG A 34 -32.51 -1.57 1.14
N GLY A 35 -32.19 -0.29 1.34
CA GLY A 35 -32.75 0.53 2.42
C GLY A 35 -32.28 0.15 3.83
N VAL A 36 -31.26 -0.71 3.94
CA VAL A 36 -30.57 -0.97 5.22
C VAL A 36 -29.36 -0.05 5.27
N LEU A 37 -29.43 0.95 6.14
CA LEU A 37 -28.29 1.79 6.48
C LEU A 37 -27.30 0.96 7.32
N CYS A 38 -26.41 0.23 6.65
CA CYS A 38 -25.20 -0.24 7.31
C CYS A 38 -24.27 0.96 7.46
N GLN A 39 -24.16 1.48 8.68
CA GLN A 39 -23.11 2.44 9.00
C GLN A 39 -21.79 1.67 9.14
N LEU A 40 -20.95 1.82 8.12
CA LEU A 40 -19.54 1.50 8.21
C LEU A 40 -18.85 2.70 8.87
N TYR A 41 -18.10 2.45 9.93
CA TYR A 41 -17.35 3.46 10.63
C TYR A 41 -15.88 3.27 10.28
N TYR A 42 -15.33 4.19 9.51
CA TYR A 42 -13.89 4.29 9.29
C TYR A 42 -13.36 5.37 10.22
N GLN A 43 -12.29 5.07 10.96
CA GLN A 43 -11.67 6.06 11.84
C GLN A 43 -10.39 6.59 11.20
N PHE A 44 -10.48 7.81 10.70
CA PHE A 44 -9.32 8.55 10.24
C PHE A 44 -8.69 9.30 11.42
N SER A 45 -7.41 9.05 11.71
CA SER A 45 -6.66 9.74 12.76
C SER A 45 -5.45 10.45 12.18
N ALA A 46 -5.45 11.78 12.20
CA ALA A 46 -4.28 12.56 11.81
C ALA A 46 -3.54 13.03 13.07
N THR A 47 -2.32 12.55 13.28
CA THR A 47 -1.44 13.02 14.35
C THR A 47 -0.55 14.14 13.82
N GLN A 48 -0.69 15.33 14.39
CA GLN A 48 0.25 16.41 14.07
C GLN A 48 1.58 16.13 14.79
N LEU A 49 2.65 15.95 14.01
CA LEU A 49 3.99 15.89 14.57
C LEU A 49 4.40 17.30 15.07
N PRO A 50 5.14 17.40 16.19
CA PRO A 50 5.56 18.68 16.73
C PRO A 50 6.58 19.38 15.82
N ALA A 51 6.26 20.63 15.45
CA ALA A 51 7.10 21.59 14.71
C ALA A 51 7.54 21.18 13.27
N SER A 52 8.08 22.16 12.53
CA SER A 52 8.55 21.97 11.14
C SER A 52 9.77 21.06 11.08
N LYS A 53 9.94 20.30 9.98
CA LYS A 53 11.12 19.44 9.67
C LYS A 53 12.46 20.07 10.06
N ALA A 54 12.58 21.39 9.89
CA ALA A 54 13.81 22.13 10.14
C ALA A 54 14.20 22.24 11.63
N LEU A 55 13.30 21.91 12.56
CA LEU A 55 13.48 22.16 14.00
C LEU A 55 13.43 20.89 14.86
N CYS A 56 13.23 19.72 14.27
CA CYS A 56 13.11 18.46 15.00
C CYS A 56 14.22 17.51 14.56
N ALA A 57 14.92 16.89 15.52
CA ALA A 57 15.91 15.87 15.20
C ALA A 57 15.22 14.65 14.58
N VAL A 58 15.92 13.92 13.70
CA VAL A 58 15.38 12.72 13.04
C VAL A 58 14.91 11.69 14.08
N GLU A 59 15.65 11.53 15.16
CA GLU A 59 15.32 10.63 16.28
C GLU A 59 14.02 11.03 16.98
N GLU A 60 13.78 12.33 17.18
CA GLU A 60 12.57 12.84 17.82
C GLU A 60 11.34 12.60 16.92
N MET A 61 11.45 12.88 15.63
CA MET A 61 10.38 12.58 14.66
C MET A 61 10.08 11.08 14.64
N ARG A 62 11.12 10.24 14.62
CA ARG A 62 10.99 8.78 14.63
C ARG A 62 10.31 8.30 15.91
N GLN A 63 10.70 8.83 17.07
CA GLN A 63 10.08 8.51 18.35
C GLN A 63 8.61 8.93 18.38
N HIS A 64 8.27 10.12 17.89
CA HIS A 64 6.88 10.57 17.81
C HIS A 64 6.04 9.71 16.87
N ALA A 65 6.58 9.34 15.70
CA ALA A 65 5.93 8.41 14.78
C ALA A 65 5.67 7.06 15.48
N PHE A 66 6.67 6.46 16.12
CA PHE A 66 6.50 5.21 16.85
C PHE A 66 5.44 5.30 17.95
N MET A 67 5.42 6.39 18.71
CA MET A 67 4.41 6.61 19.74
C MET A 67 3.00 6.78 19.17
N ALA A 68 2.86 7.41 18.00
CA ALA A 68 1.58 7.55 17.32
C ALA A 68 1.08 6.21 16.77
N MET A 69 1.97 5.44 16.13
CA MET A 69 1.66 4.11 15.60
C MET A 69 1.24 3.15 16.72
N ALA A 70 2.00 3.12 17.82
CA ALA A 70 1.70 2.26 18.97
C ALA A 70 0.35 2.56 19.66
N GLN A 71 -0.23 3.75 19.46
CA GLN A 71 -1.55 4.09 20.02
C GLN A 71 -2.72 3.54 19.20
N VAL A 72 -2.50 3.24 17.92
CA VAL A 72 -3.56 2.78 17.00
C VAL A 72 -3.44 1.31 16.64
N THR A 73 -2.25 0.72 16.78
CA THR A 73 -2.03 -0.71 16.51
C THR A 73 -2.61 -1.58 17.62
N GLU A 74 -3.60 -2.41 17.29
CA GLU A 74 -4.13 -3.43 18.18
C GLU A 74 -3.36 -4.75 18.03
N PRO A 75 -3.30 -5.60 19.09
CA PRO A 75 -2.87 -6.97 18.92
C PRO A 75 -3.73 -7.65 17.84
N ASP A 76 -3.09 -8.41 16.95
CA ASP A 76 -3.72 -9.11 15.81
C ASP A 76 -4.16 -8.21 14.63
N SER A 77 -3.69 -6.95 14.58
CA SER A 77 -3.84 -6.11 13.39
C SER A 77 -2.65 -6.24 12.44
N VAL A 78 -2.90 -6.21 11.13
CA VAL A 78 -1.86 -6.07 10.11
C VAL A 78 -1.65 -4.60 9.82
N VAL A 79 -0.38 -4.19 9.87
CA VAL A 79 0.04 -2.80 9.71
C VAL A 79 0.73 -2.64 8.37
N TYR A 80 0.23 -1.74 7.54
CA TYR A 80 0.82 -1.36 6.27
C TYR A 80 1.34 0.07 6.34
N TYR A 81 2.55 0.27 5.84
CA TYR A 81 3.15 1.58 5.65
C TYR A 81 3.10 1.89 4.16
N THR A 82 2.37 2.94 3.80
CA THR A 82 2.21 3.35 2.41
C THR A 82 2.93 4.66 2.22
N ASP A 83 3.91 4.66 1.33
CA ASP A 83 4.65 5.83 0.88
C ASP A 83 4.62 5.84 -0.65
N GLY A 84 4.73 7.03 -1.24
CA GLY A 84 4.80 7.21 -2.67
C GLY A 84 5.85 8.26 -3.00
N SER A 85 6.89 7.87 -3.71
CA SER A 85 7.89 8.79 -4.24
C SER A 85 7.58 9.14 -5.69
N ALA A 86 7.92 10.35 -6.09
CA ALA A 86 7.87 10.75 -7.49
C ALA A 86 9.12 11.58 -7.77
N ASP A 87 9.91 11.15 -8.75
CA ASP A 87 10.99 11.95 -9.27
C ASP A 87 10.39 13.04 -10.18
N PRO A 88 10.54 14.33 -9.82
CA PRO A 88 9.97 15.42 -10.61
C PRO A 88 10.64 15.60 -11.97
N ASP A 89 11.88 15.13 -12.16
CA ASP A 89 12.68 15.39 -13.34
C ASP A 89 12.48 14.32 -14.41
N SER A 90 12.50 13.03 -14.03
CA SER A 90 12.17 11.93 -14.95
C SER A 90 10.66 11.69 -15.09
N GLY A 91 9.86 12.11 -14.11
CA GLY A 91 8.47 11.71 -13.97
C GLY A 91 8.30 10.22 -13.63
N ARG A 92 9.40 9.51 -13.30
CA ARG A 92 9.36 8.17 -12.72
C ARG A 92 8.74 8.26 -11.34
N THR A 93 7.94 7.26 -11.00
CA THR A 93 7.08 7.26 -9.82
C THR A 93 7.25 5.95 -9.10
N GLY A 94 7.85 5.99 -7.92
CA GLY A 94 7.97 4.84 -7.02
C GLY A 94 6.73 4.75 -6.14
N ALA A 95 5.78 3.92 -6.55
CA ALA A 95 4.96 3.17 -5.62
C ALA A 95 5.18 1.71 -5.99
N ALA A 96 4.84 0.76 -5.12
CA ALA A 96 4.83 -0.67 -5.48
C ALA A 96 3.85 -1.03 -6.64
N ALA A 97 3.39 -0.06 -7.45
CA ALA A 97 2.98 -0.22 -8.83
C ALA A 97 3.22 1.10 -9.61
N ILE A 98 3.73 0.97 -10.83
CA ILE A 98 4.06 2.07 -11.75
C ILE A 98 2.77 2.72 -12.26
N THR A 99 2.32 3.78 -11.62
CA THR A 99 1.29 4.67 -12.18
C THR A 99 1.88 6.04 -12.45
N ARG A 100 2.01 6.39 -13.74
CA ARG A 100 2.45 7.73 -14.18
C ARG A 100 1.63 8.83 -13.52
N GLY A 101 2.25 9.56 -12.60
CA GLY A 101 1.70 10.76 -11.97
C GLY A 101 1.82 10.75 -10.45
N ALA A 102 1.61 11.91 -9.83
CA ALA A 102 1.75 12.15 -8.38
C ALA A 102 0.81 11.30 -7.47
N GLU A 103 0.13 10.30 -8.00
CA GLU A 103 -0.89 9.45 -7.37
C GLU A 103 -0.33 8.20 -6.67
N THR A 104 0.99 8.03 -6.66
CA THR A 104 1.72 6.91 -6.04
C THR A 104 1.21 6.53 -4.67
N GLU A 105 0.97 7.51 -3.80
CA GLU A 105 0.47 7.26 -2.44
C GLU A 105 -0.95 6.65 -2.41
N LEU A 106 -1.86 7.05 -3.32
CA LEU A 106 -3.19 6.44 -3.39
C LEU A 106 -3.11 5.01 -3.92
N VAL A 107 -2.24 4.76 -4.88
CA VAL A 107 -2.01 3.42 -5.43
C VAL A 107 -1.40 2.51 -4.38
N ALA A 108 -0.41 2.99 -3.62
CA ALA A 108 0.14 2.25 -2.48
C ALA A 108 -0.94 1.89 -1.44
N ILE A 109 -1.89 2.79 -1.17
CA ILE A 109 -3.05 2.51 -0.32
C ILE A 109 -3.95 1.43 -0.95
N GLN A 110 -4.22 1.49 -2.26
CA GLN A 110 -5.02 0.48 -2.94
C GLN A 110 -4.37 -0.92 -2.86
N LEU A 111 -3.09 -1.03 -3.19
CA LEU A 111 -2.34 -2.29 -3.15
C LEU A 111 -2.32 -2.91 -1.75
N ALA A 112 -2.10 -2.08 -0.72
CA ALA A 112 -2.14 -2.54 0.67
C ALA A 112 -3.52 -3.10 1.06
N LEU A 113 -4.60 -2.52 0.54
CA LEU A 113 -5.97 -3.01 0.76
C LEU A 113 -6.26 -4.31 0.01
N GLU A 114 -5.81 -4.43 -1.24
CA GLU A 114 -5.94 -5.65 -2.04
C GLU A 114 -5.19 -6.81 -1.39
N HIS A 115 -3.94 -6.59 -0.96
CA HIS A 115 -3.18 -7.60 -0.22
C HIS A 115 -3.89 -7.99 1.09
N ALA A 116 -4.44 -7.03 1.83
CA ALA A 116 -5.19 -7.33 3.05
C ALA A 116 -6.47 -8.15 2.79
N GLN A 117 -7.16 -7.90 1.68
CA GLN A 117 -8.35 -8.67 1.27
C GLN A 117 -7.98 -10.10 0.92
N HIS A 118 -6.91 -10.29 0.13
CA HIS A 118 -6.43 -11.59 -0.29
C HIS A 118 -6.01 -12.44 0.94
N ARG A 119 -5.29 -11.83 1.89
CA ARG A 119 -4.91 -12.46 3.16
C ARG A 119 -6.07 -12.63 4.16
N ARG A 120 -7.25 -12.08 3.84
CA ARG A 120 -8.48 -12.13 4.66
C ARG A 120 -8.29 -11.52 6.06
N GLU A 121 -7.51 -10.44 6.13
CA GLU A 121 -7.19 -9.77 7.37
C GLU A 121 -8.42 -9.15 8.02
N ARG A 122 -8.52 -9.29 9.35
CA ARG A 122 -9.69 -8.80 10.11
C ARG A 122 -9.58 -7.33 10.48
N THR A 123 -8.36 -6.90 10.79
CA THR A 123 -8.07 -5.55 11.27
C THR A 123 -6.86 -5.04 10.52
N VAL A 124 -7.02 -3.94 9.80
CA VAL A 124 -5.98 -3.35 8.95
C VAL A 124 -5.70 -1.93 9.44
N VAL A 125 -4.42 -1.63 9.67
CA VAL A 125 -3.95 -0.29 10.01
C VAL A 125 -3.07 0.21 8.88
N LEU A 126 -3.48 1.31 8.25
CA LEU A 126 -2.74 1.96 7.18
C LEU A 126 -2.08 3.23 7.72
N HIS A 127 -0.77 3.34 7.54
CA HIS A 127 -0.01 4.54 7.87
C HIS A 127 0.42 5.24 6.58
N THR A 128 0.07 6.52 6.45
CA THR A 128 0.45 7.38 5.32
C THR A 128 0.83 8.76 5.83
N ASP A 129 1.93 9.32 5.34
CA ASP A 129 2.30 10.70 5.61
C ASP A 129 1.60 11.69 4.66
N SER A 130 0.80 11.19 3.72
CA SER A 130 0.05 12.01 2.78
C SER A 130 -1.25 12.57 3.34
N ARG A 131 -1.16 13.80 3.84
CA ARG A 131 -2.35 14.53 4.26
C ARG A 131 -3.34 14.78 3.12
N THR A 132 -2.84 15.09 1.93
CA THR A 132 -3.68 15.37 0.76
C THR A 132 -4.48 14.14 0.36
N ARG A 133 -3.88 12.94 0.38
CA ARG A 133 -4.61 11.70 0.06
C ARG A 133 -5.66 11.37 1.10
N LEU A 134 -5.35 11.49 2.39
CA LEU A 134 -6.37 11.29 3.42
C LEU A 134 -7.52 12.27 3.32
N GLN A 135 -7.25 13.54 2.98
CA GLN A 135 -8.30 14.52 2.73
C GLN A 135 -9.16 14.11 1.53
N ALA A 136 -8.57 13.58 0.46
CA ALA A 136 -9.31 13.07 -0.69
C ALA A 136 -10.25 11.90 -0.30
N LEU A 137 -9.77 10.94 0.50
CA LEU A 137 -10.57 9.82 1.01
C LEU A 137 -11.69 10.27 1.96
N GLN A 138 -11.53 11.42 2.63
CA GLN A 138 -12.55 11.98 3.52
C GLN A 138 -13.60 12.82 2.78
N GLN A 139 -13.37 13.19 1.52
CA GLN A 139 -14.32 14.00 0.76
C GLN A 139 -15.51 13.14 0.31
N PRO A 140 -16.77 13.59 0.53
CA PRO A 140 -17.94 12.87 0.05
C PRO A 140 -18.01 12.77 -1.48
N TYR A 141 -17.38 13.73 -2.16
CA TYR A 141 -17.32 13.83 -3.61
C TYR A 141 -15.90 14.27 -3.99
N PRO A 142 -14.96 13.32 -4.20
CA PRO A 142 -13.62 13.67 -4.63
C PRO A 142 -13.67 14.40 -5.98
N SER A 143 -12.91 15.48 -6.13
CA SER A 143 -12.80 16.21 -7.41
C SER A 143 -11.76 15.60 -8.34
N ASP A 144 -10.72 15.00 -7.77
CA ASP A 144 -9.57 14.45 -8.46
C ASP A 144 -9.43 12.96 -8.14
N ASN A 145 -8.90 12.19 -9.09
CA ASN A 145 -8.64 10.74 -8.95
C ASN A 145 -9.88 9.96 -8.51
N VAL A 146 -11.04 10.36 -9.04
CA VAL A 146 -12.36 9.84 -8.62
C VAL A 146 -12.42 8.32 -8.74
N GLY A 147 -11.89 7.74 -9.83
CA GLY A 147 -11.86 6.30 -10.05
C GLY A 147 -11.07 5.58 -8.96
N LEU A 148 -9.84 6.02 -8.71
CA LEU A 148 -8.94 5.45 -7.71
C LEU A 148 -9.48 5.61 -6.28
N VAL A 149 -9.93 6.81 -5.91
CA VAL A 149 -10.56 7.05 -4.60
C VAL A 149 -11.81 6.18 -4.42
N THR A 150 -12.63 6.03 -5.46
CA THR A 150 -13.81 5.16 -5.40
C THR A 150 -13.42 3.69 -5.21
N ALA A 151 -12.41 3.21 -5.94
CA ALA A 151 -11.90 1.84 -5.80
C ALA A 151 -11.35 1.56 -4.39
N ILE A 152 -10.61 2.51 -3.80
CA ILE A 152 -10.14 2.43 -2.41
C ILE A 152 -11.31 2.37 -1.43
N LEU A 153 -12.32 3.23 -1.60
CA LEU A 153 -13.50 3.26 -0.74
C LEU A 153 -14.33 1.97 -0.87
N ASP A 154 -14.43 1.39 -2.06
CA ASP A 154 -15.11 0.12 -2.28
C ASP A 154 -14.33 -1.05 -1.67
N SER A 155 -12.99 -1.01 -1.76
CA SER A 155 -12.12 -2.01 -1.12
C SER A 155 -12.22 -2.00 0.40
N LEU A 156 -12.28 -0.80 1.00
CA LEU A 156 -12.54 -0.63 2.43
C LEU A 156 -13.90 -1.19 2.84
N GLN A 157 -14.93 -1.01 2.01
CA GLN A 157 -16.27 -1.56 2.25
C GLN A 157 -16.28 -3.09 2.16
N SER A 158 -15.57 -3.65 1.18
CA SER A 158 -15.43 -5.09 0.99
C SER A 158 -14.75 -5.76 2.20
N LEU A 159 -13.61 -5.22 2.64
CA LEU A 159 -12.93 -5.66 3.86
C LEU A 159 -13.88 -5.63 5.06
N ALA A 160 -14.62 -4.53 5.23
CA ALA A 160 -15.58 -4.39 6.32
C ALA A 160 -16.71 -5.43 6.29
N ALA A 161 -17.14 -5.84 5.10
CA ALA A 161 -18.11 -6.91 4.94
C ALA A 161 -17.52 -8.30 5.26
N GLN A 162 -16.24 -8.52 4.92
CA GLN A 162 -15.53 -9.78 5.16
C GLN A 162 -15.34 -10.08 6.65
N GLY A 163 -14.95 -9.07 7.44
CA GLY A 163 -14.74 -9.21 8.89
C GLY A 163 -15.98 -9.72 9.64
N ARG A 164 -17.20 -9.46 9.13
CA ARG A 164 -18.45 -9.91 9.77
C ARG A 164 -18.69 -11.42 9.67
N ARG A 165 -18.17 -12.09 8.63
CA ARG A 165 -18.45 -13.52 8.38
C ARG A 165 -17.64 -14.46 9.27
N GLN A 166 -16.50 -14.01 9.80
CA GLN A 166 -15.63 -14.87 10.58
C GLN A 166 -16.02 -14.97 12.07
N ASN A 167 -16.82 -14.02 12.58
CA ASN A 167 -17.31 -14.04 13.96
C ASN A 167 -18.63 -14.80 14.15
N SER A 168 -19.30 -15.23 13.07
CA SER A 168 -20.25 -16.33 13.16
C SER A 168 -19.48 -17.64 13.20
N GLY A 169 -18.79 -17.89 14.31
CA GLY A 169 -18.40 -19.26 14.65
C GLY A 169 -19.64 -20.16 14.53
N PRO A 170 -19.48 -21.45 14.21
CA PRO A 170 -20.61 -22.36 14.12
C PRO A 170 -21.43 -22.17 15.38
N SER A 171 -22.63 -21.62 15.22
CA SER A 171 -23.59 -21.48 16.29
C SER A 171 -23.69 -22.88 16.83
N LEU A 172 -23.06 -23.15 17.98
CA LEU A 172 -23.20 -24.41 18.68
C LEU A 172 -24.70 -24.58 18.76
N ASP A 173 -25.22 -25.50 17.96
CA ASP A 173 -26.62 -25.81 17.86
C ASP A 173 -27.04 -26.17 19.28
N THR A 174 -27.45 -25.17 20.05
CA THR A 174 -28.30 -25.38 21.19
C THR A 174 -29.56 -25.94 20.56
N PRO A 175 -29.82 -27.25 20.71
CA PRO A 175 -30.96 -27.87 20.06
C PRO A 175 -32.17 -27.05 20.45
N SER A 176 -32.86 -26.51 19.44
CA SER A 176 -34.09 -25.77 19.66
C SER A 176 -34.99 -26.63 20.55
N PRO A 177 -35.50 -26.09 21.68
CA PRO A 177 -36.45 -26.83 22.49
C PRO A 177 -37.62 -27.23 21.58
N PRO A 178 -38.13 -28.47 21.67
CA PRO A 178 -39.21 -28.92 20.81
C PRO A 178 -40.46 -28.08 21.09
N HIS A 179 -40.70 -27.09 20.25
CA HIS A 179 -41.97 -26.40 20.22
C HIS A 179 -43.01 -27.37 19.65
N GLN A 180 -43.81 -27.91 20.56
CA GLN A 180 -45.11 -28.48 20.23
C GLN A 180 -45.93 -27.36 19.57
N CYS A 181 -46.06 -27.42 18.24
CA CYS A 181 -47.10 -26.73 17.50
C CYS A 181 -48.34 -27.64 17.47
N PRO A 182 -49.39 -27.39 18.26
CA PRO A 182 -50.65 -28.09 18.11
C PRO A 182 -51.38 -27.56 16.87
N GLY A 183 -51.43 -28.41 15.84
CA GLY A 183 -52.56 -28.53 14.93
C GLY A 183 -52.85 -27.33 14.02
N GLN A 184 -52.20 -27.28 12.86
CA GLN A 184 -52.82 -26.68 11.69
C GLN A 184 -52.68 -27.62 10.49
N VAL A 185 -53.83 -28.12 10.06
CA VAL A 185 -53.97 -29.10 8.99
C VAL A 185 -53.93 -28.34 7.67
N CYS A 186 -52.83 -28.46 6.92
CA CYS A 186 -52.77 -27.96 5.55
C CYS A 186 -53.44 -28.97 4.61
N PRO A 187 -54.45 -28.59 3.82
CA PRO A 187 -55.09 -29.50 2.89
C PRO A 187 -54.25 -29.72 1.63
N GLY A 188 -53.80 -30.96 1.46
CA GLY A 188 -53.67 -31.70 0.20
C GLY A 188 -53.18 -30.95 -1.05
N VAL A 189 -51.86 -30.91 -1.22
CA VAL A 189 -51.24 -30.72 -2.54
C VAL A 189 -51.09 -32.08 -3.19
N VAL A 190 -51.75 -32.26 -4.33
CA VAL A 190 -51.71 -33.45 -5.17
C VAL A 190 -50.36 -33.49 -5.89
N THR A 191 -49.49 -34.41 -5.49
CA THR A 191 -48.24 -34.70 -6.19
C THR A 191 -48.54 -35.44 -7.49
N ARG A 192 -48.24 -34.77 -8.61
CA ARG A 192 -48.21 -35.36 -9.95
C ARG A 192 -46.85 -36.02 -10.16
N PRO A 193 -46.78 -37.33 -10.44
CA PRO A 193 -45.53 -37.98 -10.82
C PRO A 193 -45.35 -37.84 -12.33
N GLY A 194 -44.27 -37.20 -12.76
CA GLY A 194 -43.87 -37.22 -14.15
C GLY A 194 -42.75 -36.25 -14.46
N MET A 195 -41.69 -36.80 -15.07
CA MET A 195 -40.60 -36.12 -15.80
C MET A 195 -39.41 -35.65 -14.93
N LEU A 196 -38.60 -36.59 -14.46
CA LEU A 196 -37.25 -36.35 -13.93
C LEU A 196 -36.33 -37.46 -14.47
N GLN A 197 -35.99 -37.42 -15.75
CA GLN A 197 -35.07 -38.42 -16.34
C GLN A 197 -34.22 -37.85 -17.49
N GLY A 198 -34.01 -36.54 -17.52
CA GLY A 198 -33.20 -35.86 -18.56
C GLY A 198 -32.57 -34.57 -18.08
N GLN A 199 -32.25 -34.46 -16.78
CA GLN A 199 -31.56 -33.31 -16.18
C GLN A 199 -30.11 -33.63 -15.77
N GLU A 200 -29.71 -34.91 -15.74
CA GLU A 200 -28.37 -35.32 -15.32
C GLU A 200 -27.31 -35.17 -16.44
N GLU A 201 -27.71 -35.17 -17.72
CA GLU A 201 -26.76 -35.00 -18.85
C GLU A 201 -26.39 -33.53 -19.15
N GLU A 202 -27.16 -32.54 -18.65
CA GLU A 202 -26.80 -31.11 -18.79
C GLU A 202 -25.81 -30.66 -17.71
N GLU A 203 -25.86 -31.24 -16.49
CA GLU A 203 -24.92 -30.90 -15.40
C GLU A 203 -23.49 -31.43 -15.67
N GLU A 204 -23.32 -32.61 -16.28
CA GLU A 204 -21.96 -33.11 -16.65
C GLU A 204 -21.28 -32.25 -17.73
N GLN A 205 -22.03 -31.52 -18.56
CA GLN A 205 -21.46 -30.69 -19.62
C GLN A 205 -21.07 -29.28 -19.13
N GLU A 206 -21.73 -28.74 -18.09
CA GLU A 206 -21.29 -27.51 -17.43
C GLU A 206 -20.01 -27.72 -16.60
N GLU A 207 -19.82 -28.89 -15.96
CA GLU A 207 -18.59 -29.19 -15.21
C GLU A 207 -17.34 -29.30 -16.11
N GLU A 208 -17.45 -29.84 -17.33
CA GLU A 208 -16.31 -29.87 -18.28
C GLU A 208 -15.92 -28.49 -18.83
N GLU A 209 -16.87 -27.55 -19.00
CA GLU A 209 -16.56 -26.18 -19.45
C GLU A 209 -15.91 -25.34 -18.33
N GLU A 210 -16.27 -25.53 -17.05
CA GLU A 210 -15.60 -24.85 -15.93
C GLU A 210 -14.15 -25.34 -15.73
N GLU A 211 -13.85 -26.63 -15.95
CA GLU A 211 -12.47 -27.14 -15.85
C GLU A 211 -11.54 -26.60 -16.97
N GLU A 212 -12.04 -26.40 -18.20
CA GLU A 212 -11.24 -25.76 -19.28
C GLU A 212 -10.97 -24.26 -19.01
N GLU A 213 -11.91 -23.52 -18.41
CA GLU A 213 -11.68 -22.11 -18.04
C GLU A 213 -10.65 -21.94 -16.91
N GLU A 214 -10.58 -22.86 -15.94
CA GLU A 214 -9.56 -22.80 -14.87
C GLU A 214 -8.14 -23.10 -15.39
N GLU A 215 -7.96 -24.02 -16.34
CA GLU A 215 -6.62 -24.30 -16.93
C GLU A 215 -6.09 -23.10 -17.73
N ASP A 216 -6.94 -22.39 -18.47
CA ASP A 216 -6.56 -21.19 -19.24
C ASP A 216 -6.18 -20.01 -18.31
N GLU A 217 -6.80 -19.86 -17.14
CA GLU A 217 -6.43 -18.84 -16.15
C GLU A 217 -5.06 -19.11 -15.51
N GLU A 218 -4.74 -20.37 -15.19
CA GLU A 218 -3.44 -20.73 -14.62
C GLU A 218 -2.27 -20.47 -15.60
N GLU A 219 -2.44 -20.77 -16.90
CA GLU A 219 -1.39 -20.51 -17.92
C GLU A 219 -1.13 -19.00 -18.10
N LEU A 220 -2.18 -18.17 -17.99
CA LEU A 220 -2.08 -16.71 -18.04
C LEU A 220 -1.38 -16.12 -16.81
N GLU A 221 -1.60 -16.66 -15.62
CA GLU A 221 -0.87 -16.24 -14.41
C GLU A 221 0.62 -16.61 -14.51
N GLU A 222 0.97 -17.82 -15.01
CA GLU A 222 2.37 -18.22 -15.20
C GLU A 222 3.10 -17.35 -16.24
N GLU A 223 2.47 -17.01 -17.38
CA GLU A 223 3.07 -16.11 -18.37
C GLU A 223 3.32 -14.71 -17.77
N LYS A 224 2.41 -14.22 -16.93
CA LYS A 224 2.55 -12.91 -16.30
C LYS A 224 3.65 -12.88 -15.24
N GLU A 225 3.75 -13.91 -14.39
CA GLU A 225 4.85 -14.00 -13.41
C GLU A 225 6.21 -14.02 -14.12
N LYS A 226 6.30 -14.67 -15.28
CA LYS A 226 7.53 -14.71 -16.07
C LYS A 226 7.88 -13.37 -16.72
N GLU A 227 6.90 -12.62 -17.22
CA GLU A 227 7.12 -11.26 -17.75
C GLU A 227 7.60 -10.30 -16.64
N GLU A 228 7.04 -10.42 -15.42
CA GLU A 228 7.50 -9.65 -14.25
C GLU A 228 8.94 -10.05 -13.80
N GLU A 229 9.33 -11.33 -13.91
CA GLU A 229 10.71 -11.77 -13.62
C GLU A 229 11.72 -11.24 -14.66
N GLU A 230 11.37 -11.25 -15.95
CA GLU A 230 12.22 -10.70 -17.01
C GLU A 230 12.41 -9.17 -16.87
N GLU A 231 11.37 -8.42 -16.47
CA GLU A 231 11.48 -6.96 -16.24
C GLU A 231 12.39 -6.63 -15.04
N LEU A 232 12.37 -7.45 -13.99
CA LEU A 232 13.27 -7.28 -12.84
C LEU A 232 14.73 -7.60 -13.15
N GLU A 233 15.00 -8.61 -13.98
CA GLU A 233 16.37 -8.91 -14.44
C GLU A 233 16.94 -7.76 -15.29
N GLU A 234 16.13 -7.13 -16.16
CA GLU A 234 16.56 -5.95 -16.93
C GLU A 234 16.85 -4.73 -16.03
N GLU A 235 16.06 -4.49 -14.97
CA GLU A 235 16.32 -3.41 -14.01
C GLU A 235 17.62 -3.63 -13.20
N GLU A 236 17.93 -4.87 -12.77
CA GLU A 236 19.20 -5.18 -12.10
C GLU A 236 20.41 -4.97 -13.02
N GLU A 237 20.32 -5.33 -14.31
CA GLU A 237 21.40 -5.08 -15.28
C GLU A 237 21.62 -3.57 -15.52
N GLU A 238 20.56 -2.75 -15.59
CA GLU A 238 20.71 -1.29 -15.72
C GLU A 238 21.36 -0.66 -14.48
N GLU A 239 21.03 -1.12 -13.26
CA GLU A 239 21.66 -0.62 -12.02
C GLU A 239 23.15 -0.98 -11.94
N GLU A 240 23.55 -2.19 -12.35
CA GLU A 240 24.97 -2.59 -12.40
C GLU A 240 25.77 -1.76 -13.44
N GLU A 241 25.19 -1.43 -14.60
CA GLU A 241 25.84 -0.55 -15.59
C GLU A 241 26.03 0.88 -15.06
N GLU A 242 25.05 1.45 -14.34
CA GLU A 242 25.18 2.78 -13.73
C GLU A 242 26.27 2.81 -12.63
N GLU A 243 26.38 1.77 -11.80
CA GLU A 243 27.45 1.68 -10.79
C GLU A 243 28.85 1.59 -11.43
N GLU A 244 29.02 0.84 -12.54
CA GLU A 244 30.30 0.79 -13.26
C GLU A 244 30.68 2.14 -13.88
N GLU A 245 29.71 2.90 -14.43
CA GLU A 245 29.97 4.25 -14.97
C GLU A 245 30.40 5.24 -13.87
N GLU A 246 29.77 5.20 -12.68
CA GLU A 246 30.17 6.06 -11.54
C GLU A 246 31.60 5.74 -11.05
N GLU A 247 31.99 4.45 -10.95
CA GLU A 247 33.35 4.08 -10.56
C GLU A 247 34.42 4.56 -11.57
N ASP A 248 34.12 4.51 -12.87
CA ASP A 248 35.02 5.01 -13.92
C ASP A 248 35.17 6.54 -13.88
N GLU A 249 34.10 7.29 -13.60
CA GLU A 249 34.16 8.74 -13.42
C GLU A 249 35.03 9.15 -12.20
N GLU A 250 34.87 8.47 -11.06
CA GLU A 250 35.70 8.73 -9.87
C GLU A 250 37.20 8.47 -10.13
N LEU A 251 37.53 7.44 -10.90
CA LEU A 251 38.92 7.13 -11.28
C LEU A 251 39.52 8.17 -12.23
N GLU A 252 38.74 8.72 -13.16
CA GLU A 252 39.20 9.81 -14.02
C GLU A 252 39.44 11.09 -13.21
N GLU A 253 38.56 11.43 -12.25
CA GLU A 253 38.74 12.56 -11.36
C GLU A 253 40.02 12.42 -10.52
N GLU A 254 40.24 11.28 -9.85
CA GLU A 254 41.43 11.04 -9.01
C GLU A 254 42.73 11.19 -9.82
N LYS A 255 42.75 10.68 -11.06
CA LYS A 255 43.91 10.81 -11.96
C LYS A 255 44.18 12.26 -12.34
N THR A 256 43.15 13.06 -12.60
CA THR A 256 43.33 14.48 -12.92
C THR A 256 43.86 15.28 -11.73
N GLU A 257 43.44 14.96 -10.50
CA GLU A 257 43.99 15.57 -9.29
C GLU A 257 45.48 15.22 -9.09
N GLU A 258 45.88 13.97 -9.34
CA GLU A 258 47.29 13.54 -9.26
C GLU A 258 48.18 14.28 -10.29
N GLU A 259 47.73 14.40 -11.54
CA GLU A 259 48.46 15.16 -12.58
C GLU A 259 48.60 16.66 -12.21
N GLU A 260 47.56 17.28 -11.63
CA GLU A 260 47.64 18.67 -11.15
C GLU A 260 48.62 18.85 -9.97
N GLU A 261 48.71 17.88 -9.06
CA GLU A 261 49.67 17.92 -7.96
C GLU A 261 51.13 17.79 -8.46
N GLU A 262 51.40 16.89 -9.41
CA GLU A 262 52.72 16.75 -10.02
C GLU A 262 53.17 18.05 -10.72
N GLU A 263 52.29 18.71 -11.50
CA GLU A 263 52.62 19.99 -12.15
C GLU A 263 52.94 21.10 -11.12
N LYS A 264 52.22 21.14 -9.99
CA LYS A 264 52.48 22.11 -8.91
C LYS A 264 53.86 21.86 -8.27
N GLU A 265 54.23 20.61 -8.02
CA GLU A 265 55.54 20.27 -7.47
C GLU A 265 56.70 20.66 -8.42
N GLU A 266 56.55 20.42 -9.73
CA GLU A 266 57.55 20.82 -10.72
C GLU A 266 57.73 22.35 -10.79
N GLU A 267 56.64 23.12 -10.69
CA GLU A 267 56.68 24.58 -10.69
C GLU A 267 57.39 25.12 -9.43
N GLU A 268 57.15 24.52 -8.26
CA GLU A 268 57.81 24.89 -7.01
C GLU A 268 59.32 24.59 -7.02
N ASP A 269 59.73 23.42 -7.52
CA ASP A 269 61.14 23.07 -7.66
C ASP A 269 61.86 24.00 -8.66
N GLY A 270 61.19 24.36 -9.76
CA GLY A 270 61.66 25.39 -10.70
C GLY A 270 61.91 26.74 -10.03
N LYS A 271 60.93 27.24 -9.26
CA LYS A 271 61.04 28.50 -8.49
C LYS A 271 62.18 28.43 -7.45
N TRP A 272 62.35 27.31 -6.77
CA TRP A 272 63.42 27.11 -5.80
C TRP A 272 64.81 27.17 -6.44
N LYS A 273 65.01 26.48 -7.57
CA LYS A 273 66.27 26.51 -8.33
C LYS A 273 66.64 27.92 -8.79
N GLU A 274 65.65 28.71 -9.25
CA GLU A 274 65.88 30.10 -9.67
C GLU A 274 66.28 31.00 -8.50
N ARG A 275 65.60 30.90 -7.35
CA ARG A 275 65.95 31.63 -6.11
C ARG A 275 67.39 31.32 -5.68
N LYS A 276 67.78 30.04 -5.67
CA LYS A 276 69.13 29.61 -5.29
C LYS A 276 70.20 30.13 -6.25
N LYS A 277 69.91 30.17 -7.55
CA LYS A 277 70.83 30.75 -8.55
C LYS A 277 71.07 32.24 -8.31
N LYS A 278 69.99 33.00 -8.03
CA LYS A 278 70.06 34.43 -7.72
C LYS A 278 70.90 34.70 -6.45
N GLU A 279 70.71 33.91 -5.40
CA GLU A 279 71.50 34.01 -4.16
C GLU A 279 73.01 33.78 -4.39
N ILE A 280 73.38 32.87 -5.30
CA ILE A 280 74.78 32.64 -5.68
C ILE A 280 75.36 33.82 -6.47
N GLU A 281 74.57 34.46 -7.33
CA GLU A 281 75.00 35.64 -8.10
C GLU A 281 75.20 36.87 -7.21
N ASP A 282 74.30 37.10 -6.24
CA ASP A 282 74.36 38.24 -5.31
C ASP A 282 75.56 38.16 -4.33
N ASN A 283 76.12 36.97 -4.11
CA ASN A 283 77.26 36.74 -3.21
C ASN A 283 78.64 36.84 -3.89
N LYS A 284 78.71 37.14 -5.20
CA LYS A 284 79.96 37.30 -5.96
C LYS A 284 80.39 38.76 -6.07
#